data_AF-A0A914ZXN3-F1
#
_entry.id   AF-A0A914ZXN3-F1
#
_cell.length_a   1.000
_cell.length_b   1.000
_cell.length_c   1.000
_cell.angle_alpha   90.00
_cell.angle_beta   90.00
_cell.angle_gamma   90.00
#
_symmetry.space_group_name_H-M   'P 1'
#
loop_
_entity.id
_entity.type
_entity.pdbx_description
1 polymer ?
#
loop_
_entity_poly.entity_id
_entity_poly.type
_entity_poly.pdbx_seq_one_letter_code
_entity_poly.pdbx_strand_id
1 'polypeptide(L)'
;LLASYAVQAIQGDCSEDSHLVLGELLPECVIKQYDMSAQMWEERIRRWWANNAGQSREDAEMEYLRVAQDLEMYGIQYYPICNSKETDLNLGVSAQGIGIYKESNRITPRPFFSWSEIKNISFKNKLFTMRTMDKSTITFRAKDMSINMSILDLCIGTHNLYLRRRQPDLLEVQQMKAQAKEQRIRRMQEQNRLAREREQRIQAETDRDRYKNEFNAANEELCNLKEAMKKTEETAQLLAEKARVSEEEALVLSKRASEAEAECQRMKISQIKSEETKMSLERKARDAELVAHRLLQETERRNREAFMYRSQFLGTEPSWPQSWYSAYALPCSQQYPAHHHVISSSSSGDGGYLAQQNEESTMSNPLHPHVKVQRSPMFRSEAYLNGPPPDPSTNQFISSDLTALRSEIEKSRAEYNEKTKQLKEKMSEFRAEIESLKVEDRQTEHDRIHAANVQKGIDKYSTLRKSGAGSAKSRVQVFDGL
;
A
#
# COMPACT_ATOMS: atom_id res chain seq x y z
N LEU A 1 -27.57 19.39 -8.05
CA LEU A 1 -27.80 18.72 -9.35
C LEU A 1 -27.27 19.52 -10.54
N LEU A 2 -27.98 20.50 -11.12
CA LEU A 2 -27.46 21.22 -12.31
C LEU A 2 -26.07 21.84 -12.06
N ALA A 3 -25.89 22.54 -10.93
CA ALA A 3 -24.59 23.05 -10.49
C ALA A 3 -23.49 21.97 -10.42
N SER A 4 -23.78 20.74 -9.97
CA SER A 4 -22.77 19.69 -9.82
C SER A 4 -22.39 19.02 -11.15
N TYR A 5 -23.28 19.00 -12.14
CA TYR A 5 -22.90 18.65 -13.51
C TYR A 5 -22.07 19.76 -14.17
N ALA A 6 -22.37 21.04 -13.89
CA ALA A 6 -21.55 22.16 -14.37
C ALA A 6 -20.13 22.12 -13.79
N VAL A 7 -19.96 21.89 -12.48
CA VAL A 7 -18.64 21.74 -11.87
C VAL A 7 -17.91 20.51 -12.43
N GLN A 8 -18.56 19.36 -12.58
CA GLN A 8 -17.94 18.16 -13.21
C GLN A 8 -17.45 18.46 -14.64
N ALA A 9 -18.20 19.23 -15.43
CA ALA A 9 -17.80 19.61 -16.79
C ALA A 9 -16.63 20.61 -16.84
N ILE A 10 -16.48 21.46 -15.81
CA ILE A 10 -15.48 22.53 -15.75
C ILE A 10 -14.17 22.05 -15.08
N GLN A 11 -14.28 21.36 -13.94
CA GLN A 11 -13.15 20.98 -13.08
C GLN A 11 -12.77 19.49 -13.16
N GLY A 12 -13.65 18.62 -13.68
CA GLY A 12 -13.50 17.16 -13.61
C GLY A 12 -14.00 16.59 -12.28
N ASP A 13 -13.31 15.57 -11.76
CA ASP A 13 -13.72 14.88 -10.53
C ASP A 13 -13.48 15.73 -9.25
N CYS A 14 -14.31 15.52 -8.24
CA CYS A 14 -14.28 16.26 -6.98
C CYS A 14 -12.98 16.03 -6.19
N SER A 15 -12.15 17.08 -6.06
CA SER A 15 -10.98 17.11 -5.16
C SER A 15 -11.25 17.97 -3.91
N GLU A 16 -10.53 17.77 -2.80
CA GLU A 16 -10.75 18.58 -1.59
C GLU A 16 -10.39 20.06 -1.81
N ASP A 17 -9.26 20.34 -2.48
CA ASP A 17 -8.76 21.69 -2.78
C ASP A 17 -9.63 22.50 -3.77
N SER A 18 -10.61 21.88 -4.42
CA SER A 18 -11.46 22.53 -5.42
C SER A 18 -12.39 23.60 -4.82
N HIS A 19 -12.10 24.88 -5.11
CA HIS A 19 -12.97 26.00 -4.78
C HIS A 19 -14.20 26.09 -5.70
N LEU A 20 -15.33 26.57 -5.14
CA LEU A 20 -16.63 26.72 -5.82
C LEU A 20 -17.09 28.19 -5.80
N VAL A 21 -17.37 28.77 -6.97
CA VAL A 21 -17.85 30.15 -7.08
C VAL A 21 -19.39 30.15 -7.17
N LEU A 22 -20.07 30.26 -6.03
CA LEU A 22 -21.53 30.11 -5.96
C LEU A 22 -22.33 31.01 -6.92
N GLY A 23 -21.89 32.25 -7.14
CA GLY A 23 -22.55 33.20 -8.04
C GLY A 23 -22.52 32.81 -9.52
N GLU A 24 -21.64 31.90 -9.92
CA GLU A 24 -21.59 31.31 -11.27
C GLU A 24 -22.40 30.00 -11.35
N LEU A 25 -22.61 29.33 -10.21
CA LEU A 25 -23.21 28.00 -10.11
C LEU A 25 -24.71 28.01 -9.79
N LEU A 26 -25.20 29.05 -9.11
CA LEU A 26 -26.59 29.19 -8.68
C LEU A 26 -27.13 30.60 -9.00
N PRO A 27 -28.36 30.72 -9.53
CA PRO A 27 -29.00 32.03 -9.70
C PRO A 27 -29.17 32.76 -8.37
N GLU A 28 -28.96 34.08 -8.37
CA GLU A 28 -29.03 34.92 -7.17
C GLU A 28 -30.37 34.80 -6.42
N CYS A 29 -31.48 34.62 -7.14
CA CYS A 29 -32.80 34.37 -6.56
C CYS A 29 -32.85 33.06 -5.74
N VAL A 30 -32.18 32.00 -6.20
CA VAL A 30 -32.08 30.73 -5.45
C VAL A 30 -31.23 30.91 -4.20
N ILE A 31 -30.08 31.59 -4.30
CA ILE A 31 -29.21 31.85 -3.15
C ILE A 31 -29.97 32.65 -2.07
N LYS A 32 -30.77 33.65 -2.46
CA LYS A 32 -31.56 34.49 -1.55
C LYS A 32 -32.80 33.79 -0.97
N GLN A 33 -33.41 32.84 -1.69
CA GLN A 33 -34.68 32.20 -1.31
C GLN A 33 -34.60 31.30 -0.06
N TYR A 34 -33.43 30.71 0.20
CA TYR A 34 -33.21 29.80 1.32
C TYR A 34 -32.39 30.47 2.43
N ASP A 35 -32.61 30.07 3.67
CA ASP A 35 -31.80 30.47 4.83
C ASP A 35 -30.59 29.53 4.96
N MET A 36 -29.60 29.76 4.10
CA MET A 36 -28.40 28.92 3.98
C MET A 36 -27.16 29.80 3.79
N SER A 37 -26.07 29.46 4.49
CA SER A 37 -24.76 30.10 4.28
C SER A 37 -24.12 29.65 2.96
N ALA A 38 -23.10 30.37 2.50
CA ALA A 38 -22.29 29.97 1.34
C ALA A 38 -21.71 28.55 1.52
N GLN A 39 -21.09 28.28 2.67
CA GLN A 39 -20.57 26.96 3.03
C GLN A 39 -21.65 25.86 2.96
N MET A 40 -22.88 26.13 3.40
CA MET A 40 -24.00 25.18 3.33
C MET A 40 -24.49 24.91 1.90
N TRP A 41 -24.26 25.84 0.95
CA TRP A 41 -24.48 25.62 -0.48
C TRP A 41 -23.32 24.85 -1.11
N GLU A 42 -22.08 25.23 -0.82
CA GLU A 42 -20.86 24.58 -1.32
C GLU A 42 -20.80 23.11 -0.92
N GLU A 43 -21.02 22.80 0.36
CA GLU A 43 -21.04 21.44 0.90
C GLU A 43 -22.10 20.58 0.18
N ARG A 44 -23.30 21.14 -0.04
CA ARG A 44 -24.39 20.47 -0.77
C ARG A 44 -24.08 20.26 -2.25
N ILE A 45 -23.44 21.23 -2.92
CA ILE A 45 -22.98 21.07 -4.31
C ILE A 45 -21.89 19.99 -4.37
N ARG A 46 -20.95 19.99 -3.43
CA ARG A 46 -19.85 19.04 -3.29
C ARG A 46 -20.36 17.60 -3.03
N ARG A 47 -21.32 17.40 -2.13
CA ARG A 47 -22.02 16.10 -1.96
C ARG A 47 -22.60 15.59 -3.28
N TRP A 48 -23.25 16.47 -4.06
CA TRP A 48 -23.80 16.10 -5.37
C TRP A 48 -22.72 15.88 -6.45
N TRP A 49 -21.61 16.60 -6.39
CA TRP A 49 -20.50 16.48 -7.34
C TRP A 49 -19.71 15.18 -7.13
N ALA A 50 -19.49 14.75 -5.89
CA ALA A 50 -18.85 13.47 -5.60
C ALA A 50 -19.61 12.26 -6.18
N ASN A 51 -20.93 12.36 -6.41
CA ASN A 51 -21.72 11.32 -7.10
C ASN A 51 -21.46 11.25 -8.62
N ASN A 52 -20.80 12.25 -9.21
CA ASN A 52 -20.47 12.33 -10.64
C ASN A 52 -19.05 11.83 -10.97
N ALA A 53 -18.29 11.32 -9.99
CA ALA A 53 -16.90 10.90 -10.18
C ALA A 53 -16.73 9.88 -11.32
N GLY A 54 -15.73 10.09 -12.18
CA GLY A 54 -15.49 9.32 -13.40
C GLY A 54 -16.38 9.71 -14.60
N GLN A 55 -17.32 10.64 -14.45
CA GLN A 55 -18.13 11.12 -15.57
C GLN A 55 -17.31 12.03 -16.48
N SER A 56 -17.29 11.74 -17.79
CA SER A 56 -16.63 12.58 -18.78
C SER A 56 -17.25 13.98 -18.85
N ARG A 57 -16.47 14.99 -19.26
CA ARG A 57 -16.96 16.35 -19.46
C ARG A 57 -18.16 16.37 -20.41
N GLU A 58 -18.05 15.69 -21.55
CA GLU A 58 -19.10 15.66 -22.57
C GLU A 58 -20.38 14.96 -22.06
N ASP A 59 -20.26 13.98 -21.16
CA ASP A 59 -21.41 13.36 -20.51
C ASP A 59 -22.01 14.25 -19.40
N ALA A 60 -21.19 15.00 -18.66
CA ALA A 60 -21.68 15.96 -17.66
C ALA A 60 -22.44 17.12 -18.31
N GLU A 61 -21.92 17.68 -19.41
CA GLU A 61 -22.63 18.65 -20.26
C GLU A 61 -23.94 18.07 -20.82
N MET A 62 -23.95 16.79 -21.21
CA MET A 62 -25.14 16.11 -21.73
C MET A 62 -26.21 15.86 -20.66
N GLU A 63 -25.84 15.44 -19.44
CA GLU A 63 -26.81 15.25 -18.35
C GLU A 63 -27.34 16.61 -17.82
N TYR A 64 -26.51 17.65 -17.80
CA TYR A 64 -26.97 19.03 -17.53
C TYR A 64 -28.09 19.41 -18.49
N LEU A 65 -27.86 19.27 -19.80
CA LEU A 65 -28.87 19.59 -20.83
C LEU A 65 -30.08 18.65 -20.78
N ARG A 66 -29.89 17.37 -20.46
CA ARG A 66 -30.99 16.39 -20.31
C ARG A 66 -31.95 16.75 -19.18
N VAL A 67 -31.45 17.31 -18.08
CA VAL A 67 -32.28 17.81 -16.97
C VAL A 67 -32.85 19.21 -17.31
N ALA A 68 -32.03 20.11 -17.85
CA ALA A 68 -32.44 21.48 -18.14
C ALA A 68 -33.57 21.58 -19.19
N GLN A 69 -33.63 20.65 -20.16
CA GLN A 69 -34.65 20.69 -21.22
C GLN A 69 -36.09 20.55 -20.72
N ASP A 70 -36.28 19.90 -19.57
CA ASP A 70 -37.58 19.61 -18.97
C ASP A 70 -38.13 20.78 -18.13
N LEU A 71 -37.30 21.79 -17.82
CA LEU A 71 -37.73 23.04 -17.18
C LEU A 71 -38.72 23.79 -18.07
N GLU A 72 -39.84 24.28 -17.52
CA GLU A 72 -40.99 24.75 -18.30
C GLU A 72 -40.63 25.85 -19.31
N MET A 73 -39.76 26.79 -18.92
CA MET A 73 -39.31 27.92 -19.74
C MET A 73 -38.13 27.59 -20.68
N TYR A 74 -37.51 26.40 -20.58
CA TYR A 74 -36.36 26.06 -21.42
C TYR A 74 -36.73 25.99 -22.90
N GLY A 75 -35.93 26.67 -23.74
CA GLY A 75 -36.09 26.66 -25.20
C GLY A 75 -37.31 27.44 -25.70
N ILE A 76 -37.82 28.39 -24.90
CA ILE A 76 -38.95 29.25 -25.25
C ILE A 76 -38.47 30.70 -25.36
N GLN A 77 -38.57 31.28 -26.55
CA GLN A 77 -38.36 32.72 -26.74
C GLN A 77 -39.71 33.44 -26.60
N TYR A 78 -39.79 34.39 -25.67
CA TYR A 78 -41.01 35.17 -25.40
C TYR A 78 -40.95 36.52 -26.12
N TYR A 79 -42.05 36.89 -26.79
CA TYR A 79 -42.23 38.20 -27.41
C TYR A 79 -43.52 38.85 -26.91
N PRO A 80 -43.50 40.13 -26.49
CA PRO A 80 -44.71 40.84 -26.09
C PRO A 80 -45.59 41.17 -27.30
N ILE A 81 -46.86 40.76 -27.24
CA ILE A 81 -47.86 40.92 -28.30
C ILE A 81 -49.19 41.46 -27.75
N CYS A 82 -50.01 42.02 -28.62
CA CYS A 82 -51.41 42.34 -28.35
C CYS A 82 -52.31 41.50 -29.28
N ASN A 83 -53.44 40.99 -28.78
CA ASN A 83 -54.46 40.35 -29.61
C ASN A 83 -55.39 41.39 -30.29
N SER A 84 -56.41 40.92 -31.01
CA SER A 84 -57.40 41.76 -31.70
C SER A 84 -58.29 42.62 -30.78
N LYS A 85 -58.25 42.40 -29.46
CA LYS A 85 -58.92 43.20 -28.42
C LYS A 85 -57.99 44.18 -27.71
N GLU A 86 -56.72 44.23 -28.12
CA GLU A 86 -55.64 44.93 -27.43
C GLU A 86 -55.34 44.39 -26.01
N THR A 87 -55.64 43.11 -25.75
CA THR A 87 -55.15 42.40 -24.55
C THR A 87 -53.67 42.12 -24.67
N ASP A 88 -52.90 42.56 -23.68
CA ASP A 88 -51.46 42.34 -23.57
C ASP A 88 -51.10 40.90 -23.16
N LEU A 89 -50.30 40.24 -24.01
CA LEU A 89 -49.95 38.82 -23.92
C LEU A 89 -48.48 38.60 -24.32
N ASN A 90 -47.95 37.40 -24.07
CA ASN A 90 -46.64 36.98 -24.56
C ASN A 90 -46.77 35.79 -25.51
N LEU A 91 -46.15 35.89 -26.69
CA LEU A 91 -45.97 34.82 -27.66
C LEU A 91 -44.70 34.05 -27.32
N GLY A 92 -44.82 32.81 -26.82
CA GLY A 92 -43.68 31.93 -26.57
C GLY A 92 -43.46 30.97 -27.73
N VAL A 93 -42.40 31.17 -28.51
CA VAL A 93 -42.00 30.31 -29.64
C VAL A 93 -41.00 29.26 -29.15
N SER A 94 -41.26 27.97 -29.45
CA SER A 94 -40.48 26.84 -28.94
C SER A 94 -40.28 25.74 -29.98
N ALA A 95 -39.33 24.83 -29.75
CA ALA A 95 -39.09 23.67 -30.63
C ALA A 95 -40.31 22.73 -30.78
N GLN A 96 -41.25 22.76 -29.82
CA GLN A 96 -42.46 21.95 -29.79
C GLN A 96 -43.64 22.64 -30.49
N GLY A 97 -43.73 23.97 -30.42
CA GLY A 97 -44.84 24.75 -30.96
C GLY A 97 -44.87 26.20 -30.49
N ILE A 98 -46.02 26.85 -30.63
CA ILE A 98 -46.27 28.23 -30.18
C ILE A 98 -47.25 28.22 -29.00
N GLY A 99 -46.84 28.79 -27.87
CA GLY A 99 -47.70 29.06 -26.72
C GLY A 99 -48.07 30.53 -26.64
N ILE A 100 -49.30 30.81 -26.20
CA ILE A 100 -49.72 32.16 -25.76
C ILE A 100 -49.67 32.18 -24.23
N TYR A 101 -49.13 33.23 -23.65
CA TYR A 101 -48.91 33.37 -22.21
C TYR A 101 -49.51 34.69 -21.71
N LYS A 102 -49.96 34.72 -20.44
CA LYS A 102 -50.31 35.99 -19.79
C LYS A 102 -49.02 36.71 -19.36
N GLU A 103 -49.07 38.04 -19.24
CA GLU A 103 -47.89 38.81 -18.84
C GLU A 103 -47.32 38.38 -17.48
N SER A 104 -48.20 38.02 -16.53
CA SER A 104 -47.86 37.49 -15.21
C SER A 104 -47.49 36.00 -15.15
N ASN A 105 -47.76 35.19 -16.18
CA ASN A 105 -47.47 33.76 -16.17
C ASN A 105 -46.84 33.29 -17.49
N ARG A 106 -45.51 33.15 -17.46
CA ARG A 106 -44.67 32.63 -18.56
C ARG A 106 -44.45 31.10 -18.50
N ILE A 107 -44.92 30.42 -17.46
CA ILE A 107 -44.72 28.98 -17.22
C ILE A 107 -45.85 28.17 -17.90
N THR A 108 -47.08 28.64 -17.82
CA THR A 108 -48.27 27.90 -18.29
C THR A 108 -48.88 28.57 -19.54
N PRO A 109 -48.68 28.03 -20.76
CA PRO A 109 -49.35 28.55 -21.95
C PRO A 109 -50.86 28.31 -21.90
N ARG A 110 -51.62 29.19 -22.54
CA ARG A 110 -53.07 29.10 -22.73
C ARG A 110 -53.49 30.03 -23.89
N PRO A 111 -53.80 29.51 -25.09
CA PRO A 111 -53.61 28.14 -25.58
C PRO A 111 -52.14 27.81 -25.92
N PHE A 112 -51.90 26.55 -26.29
CA PHE A 112 -50.70 26.10 -27.02
C PHE A 112 -51.10 25.49 -28.37
N PHE A 113 -50.26 25.66 -29.40
CA PHE A 113 -50.43 25.11 -30.74
C PHE A 113 -49.16 24.36 -31.16
N SER A 114 -49.30 23.07 -31.49
CA SER A 114 -48.19 22.26 -32.02
C SER A 114 -47.86 22.67 -33.46
N TRP A 115 -46.59 22.57 -33.86
CA TRP A 115 -46.20 22.83 -35.26
C TRP A 115 -46.93 21.92 -36.27
N SER A 116 -47.40 20.71 -35.88
CA SER A 116 -48.27 19.87 -36.73
C SER A 116 -49.62 20.52 -37.08
N GLU A 117 -50.06 21.50 -36.31
CA GLU A 117 -51.37 22.14 -36.43
C GLU A 117 -51.29 23.48 -37.17
N ILE A 118 -50.09 24.02 -37.36
CA ILE A 118 -49.83 25.34 -37.94
C ILE A 118 -49.57 25.16 -39.44
N LYS A 119 -50.48 25.65 -40.29
CA LYS A 119 -50.34 25.57 -41.74
C LYS A 119 -49.33 26.59 -42.26
N ASN A 120 -49.47 27.85 -41.85
CA ASN A 120 -48.49 28.90 -42.12
C ASN A 120 -48.60 30.05 -41.10
N ILE A 121 -47.52 30.81 -41.00
CA ILE A 121 -47.45 32.10 -40.32
C ILE A 121 -47.10 33.13 -41.38
N SER A 122 -47.78 34.26 -41.36
CA SER A 122 -47.61 35.33 -42.33
C SER A 122 -47.64 36.68 -41.62
N PHE A 123 -46.92 37.66 -42.16
CA PHE A 123 -46.84 39.02 -41.62
C PHE A 123 -47.18 40.00 -42.74
N LYS A 124 -48.18 40.87 -42.52
CA LYS A 124 -48.59 41.90 -43.48
C LYS A 124 -49.13 43.11 -42.74
N ASN A 125 -48.77 44.32 -43.18
CA ASN A 125 -49.27 45.59 -42.63
C ASN A 125 -49.18 45.67 -41.09
N LYS A 126 -48.04 45.26 -40.50
CA LYS A 126 -47.77 45.17 -39.05
C LYS A 126 -48.56 44.11 -38.28
N LEU A 127 -49.42 43.32 -38.94
CA LEU A 127 -50.22 42.27 -38.33
C LEU A 127 -49.64 40.88 -38.68
N PHE A 128 -49.49 40.02 -37.67
CA PHE A 128 -49.28 38.59 -37.87
C PHE A 128 -50.61 37.87 -38.07
N THR A 129 -50.60 36.90 -38.96
CA THR A 129 -51.72 36.01 -39.24
C THR A 129 -51.18 34.58 -39.28
N MET A 130 -51.49 33.80 -38.25
CA MET A 130 -51.14 32.37 -38.17
C MET A 130 -52.40 31.55 -38.48
N ARG A 131 -52.33 30.74 -39.54
CA ARG A 131 -53.42 29.86 -39.96
C ARG A 131 -53.14 28.43 -39.54
N THR A 132 -54.15 27.75 -39.02
CA THR A 132 -54.08 26.34 -38.63
C THR A 132 -54.53 25.41 -39.76
N MET A 133 -54.22 24.13 -39.64
CA MET A 133 -54.58 23.10 -40.63
C MET A 133 -56.10 22.90 -40.74
N ASP A 134 -56.86 23.12 -39.66
CA ASP A 134 -58.34 23.14 -39.67
C ASP A 134 -58.95 24.44 -40.26
N LYS A 135 -58.12 25.28 -40.90
CA LYS A 135 -58.45 26.58 -41.51
C LYS A 135 -58.75 27.72 -40.53
N SER A 136 -58.77 27.47 -39.22
CA SER A 136 -58.86 28.54 -38.20
C SER A 136 -57.65 29.48 -38.30
N THR A 137 -57.72 30.64 -37.67
CA THR A 137 -56.69 31.69 -37.80
C THR A 137 -56.66 32.56 -36.55
N ILE A 138 -55.47 32.77 -35.97
CA ILE A 138 -55.25 33.85 -34.99
C ILE A 138 -54.60 35.05 -35.66
N THR A 139 -54.88 36.25 -35.15
CA THR A 139 -54.22 37.49 -35.54
C THR A 139 -53.69 38.22 -34.31
N PHE A 140 -52.50 38.77 -34.41
CA PHE A 140 -51.83 39.50 -33.32
C PHE A 140 -50.85 40.52 -33.88
N ARG A 141 -50.53 41.55 -33.09
CA ARG A 141 -49.47 42.52 -33.37
C ARG A 141 -48.41 42.43 -32.27
N ALA A 142 -47.15 42.68 -32.60
CA ALA A 142 -46.11 42.86 -31.58
C ALA A 142 -46.33 44.20 -30.84
N LYS A 143 -45.93 44.29 -29.55
CA LYS A 143 -45.95 45.57 -28.81
C LYS A 143 -44.95 46.57 -29.41
N ASP A 144 -43.74 46.09 -29.73
CA ASP A 144 -42.72 46.83 -30.48
C ASP A 144 -42.70 46.34 -31.94
N MET A 145 -42.44 47.25 -32.89
CA MET A 145 -42.26 46.90 -34.29
C MET A 145 -40.88 46.30 -34.61
N SER A 146 -39.84 46.56 -33.81
CA SER A 146 -38.47 46.10 -34.09
C SER A 146 -38.37 44.57 -34.16
N ILE A 147 -39.07 43.89 -33.24
CA ILE A 147 -39.05 42.42 -33.07
C ILE A 147 -39.83 41.65 -34.15
N ASN A 148 -40.52 42.33 -35.09
CA ASN A 148 -41.35 41.66 -36.10
C ASN A 148 -40.58 40.64 -36.96
N MET A 149 -39.36 40.99 -37.41
CA MET A 149 -38.54 40.06 -38.20
C MET A 149 -38.03 38.90 -37.32
N SER A 150 -37.58 39.20 -36.10
CA SER A 150 -37.14 38.19 -35.12
C SER A 150 -38.23 37.14 -34.81
N ILE A 151 -39.49 37.56 -34.64
CA ILE A 151 -40.64 36.67 -34.51
C ILE A 151 -40.81 35.79 -35.77
N LEU A 152 -40.81 36.42 -36.96
CA LEU A 152 -41.05 35.73 -38.22
C LEU A 152 -39.96 34.70 -38.54
N ASP A 153 -38.69 35.10 -38.45
CA ASP A 153 -37.52 34.26 -38.74
C ASP A 153 -37.41 33.10 -37.77
N LEU A 154 -37.64 33.33 -36.46
CA LEU A 154 -37.64 32.25 -35.47
C LEU A 154 -38.79 31.28 -35.71
N CYS A 155 -39.98 31.75 -36.10
CA CYS A 155 -41.10 30.88 -36.43
C CYS A 155 -40.83 30.04 -37.68
N ILE A 156 -40.31 30.64 -38.75
CA ILE A 156 -39.96 29.93 -40.00
C ILE A 156 -38.84 28.92 -39.74
N GLY A 157 -37.74 29.32 -39.10
CA GLY A 157 -36.61 28.45 -38.79
C GLY A 157 -36.99 27.29 -37.88
N THR A 158 -37.77 27.55 -36.83
CA THR A 158 -38.20 26.51 -35.88
C THR A 158 -39.17 25.52 -36.52
N HIS A 159 -40.13 25.99 -37.34
CA HIS A 159 -41.04 25.12 -38.06
C HIS A 159 -40.30 24.28 -39.12
N ASN A 160 -39.38 24.86 -39.88
CA ASN A 160 -38.55 24.14 -40.85
C ASN A 160 -37.70 23.04 -40.17
N LEU A 161 -37.10 23.33 -39.01
CA LEU A 161 -36.37 22.33 -38.23
C LEU A 161 -37.31 21.26 -37.65
N TYR A 162 -38.54 21.60 -37.24
CA TYR A 162 -39.55 20.63 -36.80
C TYR A 162 -39.97 19.68 -37.93
N LEU A 163 -40.10 20.17 -39.17
CA LEU A 163 -40.39 19.37 -40.35
C LEU A 163 -39.19 18.48 -40.72
N ARG A 164 -37.95 19.01 -40.70
CA ARG A 164 -36.72 18.24 -40.94
C ARG A 164 -36.57 17.07 -39.95
N ARG A 165 -36.90 17.28 -38.67
CA ARG A 165 -36.91 16.23 -37.62
C ARG A 165 -37.96 15.12 -37.81
N ARG A 166 -38.86 15.25 -38.81
CA ARG A 166 -39.88 14.24 -39.16
C ARG A 166 -39.59 13.49 -40.46
N GLN A 167 -38.52 13.86 -41.16
CA GLN A 167 -37.98 13.11 -42.28
C GLN A 167 -36.83 12.20 -41.78
N PRO A 168 -36.46 11.16 -42.54
CA PRO A 168 -35.21 10.43 -42.30
C PRO A 168 -34.01 11.39 -42.29
N ASP A 169 -32.97 11.07 -41.50
CA ASP A 169 -31.70 11.81 -41.53
C ASP A 169 -31.12 11.79 -42.95
N LEU A 170 -30.66 12.96 -43.43
CA LEU A 170 -29.88 13.07 -44.67
C LEU A 170 -28.57 12.26 -44.53
N LEU A 171 -28.05 11.73 -45.64
CA LEU A 171 -26.84 10.90 -45.65
C LEU A 171 -25.65 11.55 -44.91
N GLU A 172 -25.44 12.84 -45.12
CA GLU A 172 -24.46 13.68 -44.40
C GLU A 172 -24.66 13.60 -42.87
N VAL A 173 -25.90 13.76 -42.38
CA VAL A 173 -26.22 13.71 -40.95
C VAL A 173 -26.03 12.30 -40.39
N GLN A 174 -26.32 11.26 -41.17
CA GLN A 174 -26.03 9.87 -40.80
C GLN A 174 -24.52 9.62 -40.69
N GLN A 175 -23.74 10.13 -41.65
CA GLN A 175 -22.28 10.04 -41.67
C GLN A 175 -21.65 10.80 -40.48
N MET A 176 -22.11 12.02 -40.19
CA MET A 176 -21.68 12.79 -39.01
C MET A 176 -21.99 12.04 -37.70
N LYS A 177 -23.18 11.44 -37.58
CA LYS A 177 -23.56 10.61 -36.40
C LYS A 177 -22.68 9.37 -36.27
N ALA A 178 -22.36 8.70 -37.37
CA ALA A 178 -21.46 7.54 -37.38
C ALA A 178 -20.03 7.93 -36.95
N GLN A 179 -19.47 8.98 -37.54
CA GLN A 179 -18.14 9.51 -37.20
C GLN A 179 -18.06 9.97 -35.74
N ALA A 180 -19.07 10.68 -35.23
CA ALA A 180 -19.12 11.11 -33.82
C ALA A 180 -19.19 9.91 -32.86
N LYS A 181 -19.97 8.87 -33.21
CA LYS A 181 -20.03 7.62 -32.43
C LYS A 181 -18.68 6.88 -32.45
N GLU A 182 -18.03 6.77 -33.60
CA GLU A 182 -16.71 6.15 -33.75
C GLU A 182 -15.65 6.90 -32.94
N GLN A 183 -15.60 8.23 -33.04
CA GLN A 183 -14.69 9.07 -32.26
C GLN A 183 -14.91 8.90 -30.75
N ARG A 184 -16.17 8.85 -30.28
CA ARG A 184 -16.50 8.60 -28.87
C ARG A 184 -16.03 7.21 -28.41
N ILE A 185 -16.28 6.17 -29.21
CA ILE A 185 -15.81 4.80 -28.91
C ILE A 185 -14.27 4.76 -28.85
N ARG A 186 -13.58 5.40 -29.80
CA ARG A 186 -12.12 5.47 -29.84
C ARG A 186 -11.53 6.20 -28.63
N ARG A 187 -12.13 7.33 -28.19
CA ARG A 187 -11.73 8.02 -26.94
C ARG A 187 -11.90 7.11 -25.73
N MET A 188 -13.05 6.44 -25.61
CA MET A 188 -13.34 5.52 -24.50
C MET A 188 -12.39 4.31 -24.48
N GLN A 189 -12.06 3.74 -25.64
CA GLN A 189 -11.10 2.64 -25.75
C GLN A 189 -9.69 3.05 -25.31
N GLU A 190 -9.24 4.24 -25.68
CA GLU A 190 -7.93 4.77 -25.27
C GLU A 190 -7.89 5.11 -23.78
N GLN A 191 -8.95 5.71 -23.23
CA GLN A 191 -9.10 5.91 -21.78
C GLN A 191 -9.07 4.58 -21.03
N ASN A 192 -9.80 3.55 -21.49
CA ASN A 192 -9.79 2.21 -20.90
C ASN A 192 -8.46 1.45 -21.10
N ARG A 193 -7.63 1.85 -22.07
CA ARG A 193 -6.26 1.35 -22.23
C ARG A 193 -5.34 1.99 -21.18
N LEU A 194 -5.38 3.33 -21.08
CA LEU A 194 -4.60 4.10 -20.12
C LEU A 194 -4.98 3.81 -18.66
N ALA A 195 -6.25 3.54 -18.36
CA ALA A 195 -6.71 3.15 -17.03
C ALA A 195 -6.09 1.83 -16.57
N ARG A 196 -6.14 0.78 -17.41
CA ARG A 196 -5.49 -0.51 -17.14
C ARG A 196 -3.97 -0.39 -17.05
N GLU A 197 -3.36 0.47 -17.86
CA GLU A 197 -1.92 0.74 -17.78
C GLU A 197 -1.53 1.43 -16.45
N ARG A 198 -2.37 2.33 -15.94
CA ARG A 198 -2.18 2.95 -14.60
C ARG A 198 -2.38 1.94 -13.47
N GLU A 199 -3.44 1.13 -13.54
CA GLU A 199 -3.75 0.06 -12.58
C GLU A 199 -2.59 -0.95 -12.48
N GLN A 200 -2.05 -1.40 -13.62
CA GLN A 200 -0.88 -2.28 -13.68
C GLN A 200 0.39 -1.65 -13.08
N ARG A 201 0.61 -0.34 -13.28
CA ARG A 201 1.74 0.39 -12.66
C ARG A 201 1.57 0.49 -11.15
N ILE A 202 0.36 0.81 -10.65
CA ILE A 202 0.05 0.89 -9.22
C ILE A 202 0.24 -0.48 -8.57
N GLN A 203 -0.27 -1.54 -9.19
CA GLN A 203 -0.09 -2.92 -8.71
C GLN A 203 1.41 -3.29 -8.63
N ALA A 204 2.17 -3.05 -9.70
CA ALA A 204 3.61 -3.32 -9.72
C ALA A 204 4.40 -2.50 -8.67
N GLU A 205 3.97 -1.28 -8.35
CA GLU A 205 4.53 -0.44 -7.29
C GLU A 205 4.21 -1.02 -5.88
N THR A 206 2.95 -1.43 -5.64
CA THR A 206 2.59 -2.08 -4.36
C THR A 206 3.26 -3.44 -4.16
N ASP A 207 3.43 -4.24 -5.23
CA ASP A 207 4.19 -5.50 -5.19
C ASP A 207 5.67 -5.24 -4.92
N ARG A 208 6.29 -4.25 -5.60
CA ARG A 208 7.68 -3.83 -5.33
C ARG A 208 7.88 -3.46 -3.86
N ASP A 209 7.00 -2.66 -3.31
CA ASP A 209 7.14 -2.17 -1.94
C ASP A 209 6.83 -3.25 -0.90
N ARG A 210 5.94 -4.22 -1.20
CA ARG A 210 5.81 -5.45 -0.41
C ARG A 210 7.12 -6.24 -0.38
N TYR A 211 7.67 -6.60 -1.55
CA TYR A 211 8.92 -7.39 -1.62
C TYR A 211 10.11 -6.67 -0.97
N LYS A 212 10.17 -5.34 -1.06
CA LYS A 212 11.17 -4.52 -0.37
C LYS A 212 11.05 -4.62 1.15
N ASN A 213 9.82 -4.61 1.69
CA ASN A 213 9.59 -4.76 3.13
C ASN A 213 9.88 -6.18 3.62
N GLU A 214 9.48 -7.20 2.85
CA GLU A 214 9.82 -8.61 3.11
C GLU A 214 11.34 -8.84 3.11
N PHE A 215 12.06 -8.28 2.13
CA PHE A 215 13.52 -8.35 2.05
C PHE A 215 14.20 -7.66 3.24
N ASN A 216 13.73 -6.48 3.64
CA ASN A 216 14.27 -5.75 4.78
C ASN A 216 14.12 -6.55 6.08
N ALA A 217 12.94 -7.14 6.33
CA ALA A 217 12.69 -7.97 7.51
C ALA A 217 13.57 -9.22 7.52
N ALA A 218 13.66 -9.96 6.40
CA ALA A 218 14.53 -11.13 6.30
C ALA A 218 16.03 -10.77 6.47
N ASN A 219 16.46 -9.60 6.02
CA ASN A 219 17.83 -9.13 6.24
C ASN A 219 18.08 -8.73 7.70
N GLU A 220 17.09 -8.15 8.40
CA GLU A 220 17.16 -7.88 9.84
C GLU A 220 17.23 -9.17 10.66
N GLU A 221 16.41 -10.17 10.35
CA GLU A 221 16.50 -11.51 10.94
C GLU A 221 17.88 -12.15 10.71
N LEU A 222 18.44 -12.05 9.49
CA LEU A 222 19.78 -12.54 9.19
C LEU A 222 20.89 -11.80 9.95
N CYS A 223 20.74 -10.49 10.22
CA CYS A 223 21.65 -9.75 11.10
C CYS A 223 21.54 -10.22 12.55
N ASN A 224 20.32 -10.36 13.08
CA ASN A 224 20.07 -10.85 14.43
C ASN A 224 20.61 -12.27 14.65
N LEU A 225 20.44 -13.16 13.66
CA LEU A 225 21.00 -14.52 13.69
C LEU A 225 22.53 -14.53 13.62
N LYS A 226 23.16 -13.67 12.81
CA LYS A 226 24.63 -13.53 12.78
C LYS A 226 25.19 -13.02 14.11
N GLU A 227 24.53 -12.05 14.73
CA GLU A 227 24.91 -11.58 16.07
C GLU A 227 24.75 -12.66 17.14
N ALA A 228 23.65 -13.43 17.11
CA ALA A 228 23.43 -14.54 18.02
C ALA A 228 24.51 -15.62 17.85
N MET A 229 24.83 -16.01 16.61
CA MET A 229 25.91 -16.95 16.28
C MET A 229 27.29 -16.47 16.76
N LYS A 230 27.61 -15.18 16.60
CA LYS A 230 28.86 -14.62 17.10
C LYS A 230 28.94 -14.69 18.64
N LYS A 231 27.84 -14.39 19.33
CA LYS A 231 27.76 -14.45 20.81
C LYS A 231 27.85 -15.90 21.32
N THR A 232 27.26 -16.88 20.62
CA THR A 232 27.41 -18.30 20.98
C THR A 232 28.83 -18.82 20.69
N GLU A 233 29.49 -18.35 19.63
CA GLU A 233 30.89 -18.67 19.35
C GLU A 233 31.83 -18.08 20.42
N GLU A 234 31.70 -16.79 20.76
CA GLU A 234 32.50 -16.12 21.81
C GLU A 234 32.35 -16.81 23.17
N THR A 235 31.13 -17.20 23.56
CA THR A 235 30.90 -17.92 24.81
C THR A 235 31.43 -19.36 24.77
N ALA A 236 31.38 -20.05 23.63
CA ALA A 236 31.99 -21.38 23.47
C ALA A 236 33.52 -21.33 23.57
N GLN A 237 34.16 -20.33 22.97
CA GLN A 237 35.61 -20.09 23.10
C GLN A 237 36.00 -19.83 24.56
N LEU A 238 35.25 -18.99 25.28
CA LEU A 238 35.49 -18.70 26.71
C LEU A 238 35.32 -19.95 27.59
N LEU A 239 34.32 -20.79 27.31
CA LEU A 239 34.13 -22.07 28.01
C LEU A 239 35.26 -23.05 27.73
N ALA A 240 35.77 -23.12 26.49
CA ALA A 240 36.90 -23.98 26.13
C ALA A 240 38.19 -23.55 26.84
N GLU A 241 38.50 -22.25 26.86
CA GLU A 241 39.68 -21.73 27.58
C GLU A 241 39.56 -21.93 29.10
N LYS A 242 38.36 -21.76 29.66
CA LYS A 242 38.11 -22.08 31.08
C LYS A 242 38.31 -23.56 31.39
N ALA A 243 37.91 -24.46 30.48
CA ALA A 243 38.16 -25.89 30.62
C ALA A 243 39.67 -26.20 30.56
N ARG A 244 40.41 -25.59 29.63
CA ARG A 244 41.87 -25.71 29.48
C ARG A 244 42.60 -25.29 30.76
N VAL A 245 42.26 -24.13 31.33
CA VAL A 245 42.83 -23.66 32.61
C VAL A 245 42.47 -24.59 33.76
N SER A 246 41.23 -25.09 33.83
CA SER A 246 40.81 -26.05 34.86
C SER A 246 41.55 -27.40 34.76
N GLU A 247 41.95 -27.81 33.56
CA GLU A 247 42.77 -29.01 33.34
C GLU A 247 44.22 -28.78 33.78
N GLU A 248 44.81 -27.62 33.45
CA GLU A 248 46.13 -27.21 33.95
C GLU A 248 46.18 -27.12 35.48
N GLU A 249 45.16 -26.54 36.11
CA GLU A 249 45.03 -26.49 37.57
C GLU A 249 44.93 -27.91 38.17
N ALA A 250 44.12 -28.79 37.59
CA ALA A 250 44.00 -30.18 38.03
C ALA A 250 45.31 -30.97 37.90
N LEU A 251 46.09 -30.75 36.83
CA LEU A 251 47.41 -31.35 36.65
C LEU A 251 48.42 -30.83 37.69
N VAL A 252 48.43 -29.53 37.99
CA VAL A 252 49.28 -28.94 39.04
C VAL A 252 48.90 -29.46 40.43
N LEU A 253 47.61 -29.60 40.73
CA LEU A 253 47.13 -30.17 41.99
C LEU A 253 47.49 -31.65 42.12
N SER A 254 47.32 -32.43 41.05
CA SER A 254 47.71 -33.85 40.98
C SER A 254 49.22 -34.04 41.22
N LYS A 255 50.06 -33.21 40.57
CA LYS A 255 51.50 -33.20 40.80
C LYS A 255 51.86 -32.87 42.26
N ARG A 256 51.26 -31.83 42.85
CA ARG A 256 51.48 -31.47 44.26
C ARG A 256 51.06 -32.58 45.23
N ALA A 257 49.96 -33.29 44.95
CA ALA A 257 49.53 -34.44 45.73
C ALA A 257 50.58 -35.57 45.66
N SER A 258 51.06 -35.91 44.46
CA SER A 258 52.11 -36.92 44.26
C SER A 258 53.44 -36.55 44.96
N GLU A 259 53.84 -35.27 44.91
CA GLU A 259 55.03 -34.76 45.62
C GLU A 259 54.89 -34.87 47.15
N ALA A 260 53.70 -34.56 47.69
CA ALA A 260 53.39 -34.67 49.11
C ALA A 260 53.26 -36.13 49.59
N GLU A 261 52.70 -37.03 48.76
CA GLU A 261 52.69 -38.47 49.02
C GLU A 261 54.11 -39.04 49.08
N ALA A 262 54.97 -38.66 48.12
CA ALA A 262 56.38 -39.04 48.10
C ALA A 262 57.13 -38.49 49.32
N GLU A 263 56.80 -37.29 49.81
CA GLU A 263 57.33 -36.76 51.07
C GLU A 263 56.87 -37.56 52.29
N CYS A 264 55.57 -37.89 52.38
CA CYS A 264 55.04 -38.75 53.43
C CYS A 264 55.69 -40.14 53.43
N GLN A 265 56.02 -40.69 52.25
CA GLN A 265 56.78 -41.94 52.14
C GLN A 265 58.24 -41.76 52.61
N ARG A 266 58.93 -40.68 52.22
CA ARG A 266 60.29 -40.36 52.73
C ARG A 266 60.30 -40.23 54.25
N MET A 267 59.32 -39.55 54.84
CA MET A 267 59.17 -39.40 56.29
C MET A 267 58.92 -40.73 56.99
N LYS A 268 58.02 -41.59 56.47
CA LYS A 268 57.80 -42.95 56.99
C LYS A 268 59.08 -43.80 56.98
N ILE A 269 59.84 -43.78 55.89
CA ILE A 269 61.11 -44.51 55.77
C ILE A 269 62.17 -43.96 56.73
N SER A 270 62.23 -42.64 56.92
CA SER A 270 63.12 -42.00 57.90
C SER A 270 62.78 -42.40 59.34
N GLN A 271 61.49 -42.40 59.68
CA GLN A 271 60.98 -42.83 60.99
C GLN A 271 61.33 -44.29 61.28
N ILE A 272 61.12 -45.21 60.32
CA ILE A 272 61.49 -46.62 60.45
C ILE A 272 62.99 -46.76 60.74
N LYS A 273 63.86 -46.08 59.98
CA LYS A 273 65.33 -46.12 60.22
C LYS A 273 65.73 -45.54 61.57
N SER A 274 65.02 -44.51 62.06
CA SER A 274 65.23 -43.96 63.40
C SER A 274 64.81 -44.94 64.50
N GLU A 275 63.80 -45.77 64.26
CA GLU A 275 63.33 -46.79 65.19
C GLU A 275 64.22 -48.04 65.16
N GLU A 276 64.69 -48.47 63.99
CA GLU A 276 65.70 -49.52 63.82
C GLU A 276 67.03 -49.18 64.51
N THR A 277 67.50 -47.94 64.38
CA THR A 277 68.75 -47.49 65.03
C THR A 277 68.60 -47.41 66.55
N LYS A 278 67.45 -46.94 67.06
CA LYS A 278 67.09 -47.02 68.48
C LYS A 278 67.09 -48.47 68.99
N MET A 279 66.42 -49.39 68.30
CA MET A 279 66.39 -50.82 68.63
C MET A 279 67.78 -51.48 68.57
N SER A 280 68.64 -51.04 67.65
CA SER A 280 70.03 -51.52 67.53
C SER A 280 70.90 -51.05 68.71
N LEU A 281 70.74 -49.80 69.16
CA LEU A 281 71.39 -49.29 70.36
C LEU A 281 70.90 -50.02 71.62
N GLU A 282 69.59 -50.27 71.74
CA GLU A 282 68.99 -51.01 72.87
C GLU A 282 69.52 -52.45 72.98
N ARG A 283 69.67 -53.15 71.84
CA ARG A 283 70.32 -54.48 71.81
C ARG A 283 71.78 -54.42 72.27
N LYS A 284 72.57 -53.48 71.73
CA LYS A 284 73.98 -53.30 72.11
C LYS A 284 74.16 -52.96 73.59
N ALA A 285 73.23 -52.22 74.20
CA ALA A 285 73.22 -51.97 75.63
C ALA A 285 73.07 -53.27 76.44
N ARG A 286 72.07 -54.11 76.11
CA ARG A 286 71.87 -55.42 76.75
C ARG A 286 73.04 -56.38 76.56
N ASP A 287 73.65 -56.39 75.38
CA ASP A 287 74.85 -57.19 75.13
C ASP A 287 76.05 -56.72 75.98
N ALA A 288 76.21 -55.41 76.16
CA ALA A 288 77.23 -54.83 77.04
C ALA A 288 76.96 -55.17 78.53
N GLU A 289 75.71 -55.14 78.99
CA GLU A 289 75.31 -55.61 80.33
C GLU A 289 75.67 -57.08 80.54
N LEU A 290 75.40 -57.95 79.56
CA LEU A 290 75.74 -59.38 79.59
C LEU A 290 77.25 -59.64 79.54
N VAL A 291 78.05 -58.76 78.93
CA VAL A 291 79.52 -58.84 78.97
C VAL A 291 80.05 -58.36 80.32
N ALA A 292 79.53 -57.25 80.85
CA ALA A 292 79.89 -56.72 82.17
C ALA A 292 79.57 -57.73 83.29
N HIS A 293 78.41 -58.39 83.25
CA HIS A 293 78.02 -59.42 84.21
C HIS A 293 78.97 -60.64 84.18
N ARG A 294 79.45 -61.04 83.00
CA ARG A 294 80.45 -62.11 82.88
C ARG A 294 81.82 -61.68 83.40
N LEU A 295 82.22 -60.43 83.14
CA LEU A 295 83.46 -59.85 83.69
C LEU A 295 83.42 -59.76 85.22
N LEU A 296 82.27 -59.46 85.81
CA LEU A 296 82.05 -59.52 87.26
C LEU A 296 82.21 -60.93 87.83
N GLN A 297 81.53 -61.93 87.27
CA GLN A 297 81.68 -63.33 87.71
C GLN A 297 83.13 -63.83 87.58
N GLU A 298 83.80 -63.47 86.49
CA GLU A 298 85.15 -63.93 86.18
C GLU A 298 86.25 -63.16 86.96
N THR A 299 85.96 -61.95 87.46
CA THR A 299 86.82 -61.26 88.45
C THR A 299 86.58 -61.77 89.87
N GLU A 300 85.33 -62.09 90.26
CA GLU A 300 85.08 -62.82 91.51
C GLU A 300 85.78 -64.19 91.54
N ARG A 301 85.79 -64.92 90.41
CA ARG A 301 86.47 -66.22 90.31
C ARG A 301 87.99 -66.08 90.51
N ARG A 302 88.64 -65.13 89.83
CA ARG A 302 90.07 -64.85 90.03
C ARG A 302 90.39 -64.35 91.44
N ASN A 303 89.54 -63.53 92.05
CA ASN A 303 89.75 -63.06 93.43
C ASN A 303 89.64 -64.17 94.48
N ARG A 304 88.87 -65.24 94.22
CA ARG A 304 88.84 -66.45 95.08
C ARG A 304 90.10 -67.30 94.95
N GLU A 305 90.74 -67.32 93.77
CA GLU A 305 92.00 -68.05 93.52
C GLU A 305 93.24 -67.26 93.99
N ALA A 306 93.21 -65.93 93.92
CA ALA A 306 94.34 -65.05 94.28
C ALA A 306 94.62 -64.88 95.79
N PHE A 307 93.72 -65.34 96.67
CA PHE A 307 93.85 -65.14 98.14
C PHE A 307 94.81 -66.14 98.83
N MET A 308 95.20 -67.24 98.16
CA MET A 308 95.85 -68.39 98.81
C MET A 308 97.38 -68.49 98.64
N TYR A 309 98.05 -67.55 97.97
CA TYR A 309 99.52 -67.60 97.80
C TYR A 309 100.22 -66.24 97.97
N ARG A 310 100.81 -66.06 99.16
CA ARG A 310 101.76 -64.98 99.58
C ARG A 310 101.16 -63.55 99.58
N SER A 311 101.30 -62.74 100.64
CA SER A 311 101.92 -62.93 101.96
C SER A 311 103.40 -63.38 101.97
N GLN A 312 104.28 -62.64 101.28
CA GLN A 312 105.70 -62.51 101.67
C GLN A 312 106.40 -61.40 100.84
N PHE A 313 106.91 -60.37 101.52
CA PHE A 313 107.92 -59.35 101.12
C PHE A 313 107.71 -58.58 99.79
N LEU A 314 107.57 -57.25 99.75
CA LEU A 314 108.39 -56.11 100.26
C LEU A 314 109.58 -55.73 99.37
N GLY A 315 109.65 -54.44 99.01
CA GLY A 315 110.81 -53.76 98.40
C GLY A 315 110.95 -53.97 96.88
N THR A 316 111.45 -53.00 96.09
CA THR A 316 111.80 -51.60 96.40
C THR A 316 111.83 -50.76 95.11
N GLU A 317 111.99 -49.44 95.27
CA GLU A 317 112.45 -48.44 94.26
C GLU A 317 113.82 -48.81 93.59
N PRO A 318 114.36 -48.07 92.58
CA PRO A 318 113.94 -46.77 92.00
C PRO A 318 114.00 -46.62 90.44
N SER A 319 113.61 -45.41 89.97
CA SER A 319 114.12 -44.60 88.81
C SER A 319 114.72 -45.20 87.51
N TRP A 320 114.17 -44.78 86.35
CA TRP A 320 114.78 -44.17 85.10
C TRP A 320 116.12 -44.70 84.48
N PRO A 321 116.48 -44.43 83.18
CA PRO A 321 115.95 -43.44 82.21
C PRO A 321 115.76 -43.85 80.71
N GLN A 322 115.10 -42.96 79.95
CA GLN A 322 115.22 -42.55 78.51
C GLN A 322 115.79 -43.46 77.36
N SER A 323 115.13 -43.34 76.18
CA SER A 323 115.69 -43.35 74.78
C SER A 323 116.10 -44.72 74.14
N TRP A 324 116.09 -44.99 72.81
CA TRP A 324 115.77 -44.24 71.55
C TRP A 324 115.48 -45.22 70.35
N TYR A 325 115.09 -44.68 69.16
CA TYR A 325 114.63 -45.29 67.88
C TYR A 325 113.11 -45.65 67.77
N SER A 326 112.47 -45.76 66.58
CA SER A 326 112.39 -44.94 65.33
C SER A 326 111.41 -45.58 64.32
N ALA A 327 110.77 -44.80 63.43
CA ALA A 327 109.91 -45.23 62.29
C ALA A 327 108.61 -46.00 62.67
N TYR A 328 107.67 -46.39 61.79
CA TYR A 328 106.95 -45.81 60.62
C TYR A 328 105.75 -46.78 60.33
N ALA A 329 104.59 -46.47 59.73
CA ALA A 329 103.89 -45.27 59.21
C ALA A 329 102.36 -45.47 59.50
N LEU A 330 101.32 -44.67 59.17
CA LEU A 330 100.99 -43.70 58.09
C LEU A 330 100.87 -44.33 56.68
N PRO A 331 100.04 -43.81 55.73
CA PRO A 331 99.38 -42.48 55.65
C PRO A 331 97.83 -42.52 55.57
N CYS A 332 97.06 -41.43 55.35
CA CYS A 332 97.05 -40.04 55.88
C CYS A 332 95.81 -39.27 55.29
N SER A 333 95.25 -38.29 56.04
CA SER A 333 94.80 -36.90 55.68
C SER A 333 94.25 -36.49 54.26
N GLN A 334 93.58 -35.35 54.00
CA GLN A 334 93.03 -34.18 54.77
C GLN A 334 91.98 -33.42 53.90
N GLN A 335 90.89 -32.85 54.47
CA GLN A 335 90.63 -31.43 54.86
C GLN A 335 90.58 -30.29 53.80
N TYR A 336 89.38 -29.67 53.69
CA TYR A 336 89.07 -28.21 53.63
C TYR A 336 89.29 -27.34 52.34
N PRO A 337 88.61 -26.15 52.19
CA PRO A 337 88.01 -25.73 50.89
C PRO A 337 88.15 -24.23 50.46
N ALA A 338 87.53 -23.87 49.32
CA ALA A 338 86.62 -22.71 49.07
C ALA A 338 86.84 -21.79 47.82
N HIS A 339 85.77 -21.08 47.42
CA HIS A 339 85.65 -19.80 46.64
C HIS A 339 85.46 -19.71 45.09
N HIS A 340 84.25 -19.23 44.70
CA HIS A 340 83.86 -18.17 43.71
C HIS A 340 83.92 -18.28 42.14
N HIS A 341 82.96 -17.56 41.51
CA HIS A 341 82.72 -17.14 40.09
C HIS A 341 82.52 -18.25 39.01
N VAL A 342 81.58 -18.26 38.02
CA VAL A 342 80.62 -17.34 37.31
C VAL A 342 81.10 -16.80 35.93
N ILE A 343 80.21 -16.85 34.92
CA ILE A 343 80.22 -16.27 33.52
C ILE A 343 80.61 -17.21 32.33
N SER A 344 79.63 -17.42 31.42
CA SER A 344 79.61 -17.45 29.91
C SER A 344 80.73 -18.13 29.07
N SER A 345 80.60 -18.46 27.76
CA SER A 345 79.54 -18.44 26.71
C SER A 345 79.99 -19.26 25.48
N SER A 346 79.13 -19.38 24.45
CA SER A 346 79.47 -19.58 23.01
C SER A 346 80.10 -20.93 22.60
N SER A 347 80.02 -21.43 21.35
CA SER A 347 79.21 -21.10 20.14
C SER A 347 79.39 -22.20 19.07
N SER A 348 78.68 -22.09 17.93
CA SER A 348 78.90 -22.86 16.68
C SER A 348 78.52 -24.36 16.79
N GLY A 349 77.94 -25.07 15.82
CA GLY A 349 77.67 -24.94 14.37
C GLY A 349 77.35 -26.40 13.90
N ASP A 350 76.98 -26.75 12.66
CA ASP A 350 76.77 -26.03 11.39
C ASP A 350 75.93 -26.96 10.45
N GLY A 351 75.42 -26.45 9.33
CA GLY A 351 74.65 -27.20 8.31
C GLY A 351 73.13 -27.31 8.57
N GLY A 352 72.22 -27.25 7.60
CA GLY A 352 72.35 -27.31 6.13
C GLY A 352 71.95 -28.71 5.61
N TYR A 353 71.05 -28.90 4.63
CA TYR A 353 70.63 -28.03 3.52
C TYR A 353 69.25 -28.42 2.90
N LEU A 354 68.61 -27.46 2.19
CA LEU A 354 67.66 -27.58 1.04
C LEU A 354 66.33 -28.37 1.26
N ALA A 355 65.22 -28.11 0.54
CA ALA A 355 64.78 -27.10 -0.46
C ALA A 355 63.23 -26.95 -0.31
N GLN A 356 62.52 -25.80 -0.50
CA GLN A 356 62.35 -24.93 -1.69
C GLN A 356 61.72 -25.64 -2.91
N GLN A 357 60.75 -25.10 -3.66
CA GLN A 357 60.09 -23.76 -3.78
C GLN A 357 58.60 -23.93 -4.22
N ASN A 358 57.66 -22.99 -4.03
CA ASN A 358 57.25 -21.83 -4.89
C ASN A 358 57.05 -22.16 -6.41
N GLU A 359 56.20 -21.49 -7.23
CA GLU A 359 55.51 -20.18 -7.08
C GLU A 359 54.14 -20.07 -7.86
N GLU A 360 53.85 -18.94 -8.52
CA GLU A 360 52.48 -18.37 -8.75
C GLU A 360 52.11 -18.06 -10.24
N SER A 361 50.84 -17.66 -10.51
CA SER A 361 50.31 -16.97 -11.73
C SER A 361 50.17 -17.79 -13.04
N THR A 362 49.18 -17.61 -13.94
CA THR A 362 48.82 -16.39 -14.74
C THR A 362 47.42 -16.54 -15.42
N MET A 363 46.87 -15.49 -16.08
CA MET A 363 45.52 -15.43 -16.70
C MET A 363 45.37 -15.93 -18.16
N SER A 364 44.15 -16.32 -18.57
CA SER A 364 43.61 -16.15 -19.94
C SER A 364 42.05 -16.21 -20.02
N ASN A 365 41.48 -15.68 -21.11
CA ASN A 365 40.03 -15.60 -21.49
C ASN A 365 39.97 -15.82 -23.04
N PRO A 366 38.84 -15.87 -23.80
CA PRO A 366 37.40 -15.89 -23.45
C PRO A 366 36.58 -16.98 -24.20
N LEU A 367 35.23 -16.98 -24.06
CA LEU A 367 34.27 -17.25 -25.17
C LEU A 367 32.80 -16.96 -24.81
N HIS A 368 31.97 -16.70 -25.81
CA HIS A 368 30.51 -16.45 -25.74
C HIS A 368 29.75 -17.61 -26.43
N PRO A 369 28.42 -17.78 -26.20
CA PRO A 369 27.55 -17.66 -27.37
C PRO A 369 26.09 -17.15 -27.15
N HIS A 370 25.54 -16.60 -28.23
CA HIS A 370 24.13 -16.57 -28.68
C HIS A 370 22.96 -16.13 -27.76
N VAL A 371 22.39 -14.97 -28.13
CA VAL A 371 20.95 -14.68 -28.01
C VAL A 371 20.18 -15.34 -29.16
N LYS A 372 18.92 -15.75 -28.95
CA LYS A 372 17.94 -16.10 -30.00
C LYS A 372 16.83 -15.04 -30.06
N VAL A 373 16.63 -14.44 -31.23
CA VAL A 373 15.49 -13.55 -31.52
C VAL A 373 14.37 -14.37 -32.15
N GLN A 374 13.20 -14.40 -31.51
CA GLN A 374 12.03 -15.10 -32.03
C GLN A 374 11.16 -14.15 -32.86
N ARG A 375 10.97 -14.45 -34.14
CA ARG A 375 10.08 -13.69 -35.04
C ARG A 375 8.62 -14.12 -34.85
N SER A 376 7.71 -13.16 -34.75
CA SER A 376 6.28 -13.41 -34.90
C SER A 376 5.93 -13.78 -36.36
N PRO A 377 5.04 -14.75 -36.61
CA PRO A 377 4.53 -15.02 -37.96
C PRO A 377 3.55 -13.92 -38.40
N MET A 378 3.49 -13.64 -39.71
CA MET A 378 2.53 -12.69 -40.27
C MET A 378 1.14 -13.33 -40.41
N PHE A 379 0.09 -12.55 -40.14
CA PHE A 379 -1.28 -12.92 -40.51
C PHE A 379 -1.39 -12.95 -42.04
N ARG A 380 -1.64 -14.14 -42.61
CA ARG A 380 -1.91 -14.32 -44.03
C ARG A 380 -3.42 -14.21 -44.25
N SER A 381 -3.86 -13.17 -44.95
CA SER A 381 -5.25 -13.07 -45.40
C SER A 381 -5.42 -13.93 -46.65
N GLU A 382 -6.25 -14.97 -46.58
CA GLU A 382 -6.67 -15.77 -47.74
C GLU A 382 -8.20 -15.73 -47.91
N ALA A 383 -8.64 -16.00 -49.14
CA ALA A 383 -9.94 -15.55 -49.65
C ALA A 383 -11.06 -16.59 -49.51
N TYR A 384 -12.30 -16.10 -49.57
CA TYR A 384 -13.51 -16.92 -49.72
C TYR A 384 -13.44 -17.81 -50.96
N LEU A 385 -13.65 -19.13 -50.79
CA LEU A 385 -14.11 -20.01 -51.86
C LEU A 385 -14.84 -21.24 -51.29
N ASN A 386 -16.13 -21.34 -51.61
CA ASN A 386 -17.01 -22.51 -51.64
C ASN A 386 -16.63 -23.76 -50.80
N GLY A 387 -17.27 -23.90 -49.64
CA GLY A 387 -17.53 -25.19 -48.98
C GLY A 387 -19.05 -25.44 -48.87
N PRO A 388 -19.50 -26.70 -48.67
CA PRO A 388 -20.91 -26.99 -48.39
C PRO A 388 -21.34 -26.37 -47.04
N PRO A 389 -22.66 -26.10 -46.84
CA PRO A 389 -23.14 -25.55 -45.58
C PRO A 389 -22.89 -26.53 -44.41
N PRO A 390 -22.50 -26.03 -43.22
CA PRO A 390 -22.22 -26.86 -42.06
C PRO A 390 -23.47 -27.51 -41.49
N ASP A 391 -23.29 -28.68 -40.87
CA ASP A 391 -24.37 -29.52 -40.34
C ASP A 391 -25.13 -28.81 -39.19
N PRO A 392 -26.49 -28.86 -39.17
CA PRO A 392 -27.31 -28.08 -38.24
C PRO A 392 -27.16 -28.47 -36.76
N SER A 393 -26.48 -29.57 -36.46
CA SER A 393 -26.06 -29.96 -35.10
C SER A 393 -25.19 -28.89 -34.39
N THR A 394 -24.49 -28.05 -35.16
CA THR A 394 -23.57 -27.01 -34.65
C THR A 394 -24.28 -25.88 -33.88
N ASN A 395 -25.60 -25.70 -34.04
CA ASN A 395 -26.34 -24.54 -33.53
C ASN A 395 -26.51 -24.46 -32.00
N GLN A 396 -26.15 -25.50 -31.22
CA GLN A 396 -26.39 -25.50 -29.77
C GLN A 396 -25.53 -24.46 -29.02
N PHE A 397 -24.25 -24.29 -29.39
CA PHE A 397 -23.34 -23.34 -28.71
C PHE A 397 -23.75 -21.88 -28.93
N ILE A 398 -24.17 -21.52 -30.14
CA ILE A 398 -24.63 -20.16 -30.46
C ILE A 398 -25.87 -19.79 -29.62
N SER A 399 -26.72 -20.78 -29.32
CA SER A 399 -27.91 -20.58 -28.46
C SER A 399 -27.53 -20.21 -27.02
N SER A 400 -26.50 -20.86 -26.44
CA SER A 400 -26.03 -20.50 -25.09
C SER A 400 -25.40 -19.12 -25.05
N ASP A 401 -24.59 -18.74 -26.04
CA ASP A 401 -23.91 -17.44 -26.08
C ASP A 401 -24.92 -16.29 -26.25
N LEU A 402 -25.92 -16.45 -27.13
CA LEU A 402 -27.01 -15.49 -27.29
C LEU A 402 -27.88 -15.38 -26.03
N THR A 403 -28.08 -16.48 -25.29
CA THR A 403 -28.81 -16.48 -24.02
C THR A 403 -28.01 -15.80 -22.90
N ALA A 404 -26.70 -16.03 -22.83
CA ALA A 404 -25.79 -15.37 -21.90
C ALA A 404 -25.72 -13.86 -22.17
N LEU A 405 -25.50 -13.45 -23.43
CA LEU A 405 -25.49 -12.05 -23.85
C LEU A 405 -26.83 -11.36 -23.56
N ARG A 406 -27.95 -12.04 -23.77
CA ARG A 406 -29.28 -11.52 -23.42
C ARG A 406 -29.43 -11.33 -21.90
N SER A 407 -29.00 -12.30 -21.10
CA SER A 407 -29.00 -12.21 -19.63
C SER A 407 -28.14 -11.04 -19.14
N GLU A 408 -26.96 -10.83 -19.75
CA GLU A 408 -26.06 -9.73 -19.44
C GLU A 408 -26.64 -8.35 -19.84
N ILE A 409 -27.34 -8.26 -20.98
CA ILE A 409 -28.10 -7.06 -21.38
C ILE A 409 -29.25 -6.77 -20.41
N GLU A 410 -30.01 -7.79 -20.01
CA GLU A 410 -31.11 -7.65 -19.05
C GLU A 410 -30.60 -7.26 -17.64
N LYS A 411 -29.46 -7.83 -17.20
CA LYS A 411 -28.76 -7.44 -15.97
C LYS A 411 -28.24 -5.99 -16.03
N SER A 412 -27.53 -5.62 -17.08
CA SER A 412 -27.02 -4.24 -17.29
C SER A 412 -28.16 -3.22 -17.31
N ARG A 413 -29.30 -3.57 -17.90
CA ARG A 413 -30.52 -2.74 -17.89
C ARG A 413 -31.14 -2.64 -16.49
N ALA A 414 -31.12 -3.73 -15.70
CA ALA A 414 -31.57 -3.69 -14.31
C ALA A 414 -30.65 -2.81 -13.44
N GLU A 415 -29.34 -2.94 -13.57
CA GLU A 415 -28.35 -2.09 -12.89
C GLU A 415 -28.51 -0.61 -13.25
N TYR A 416 -28.77 -0.29 -14.53
CA TYR A 416 -29.07 1.08 -14.97
C TYR A 416 -30.39 1.63 -14.38
N ASN A 417 -31.44 0.82 -14.37
CA ASN A 417 -32.74 1.19 -13.80
C ASN A 417 -32.62 1.46 -12.29
N GLU A 418 -31.88 0.62 -11.56
CA GLU A 418 -31.67 0.78 -10.11
C GLU A 418 -30.82 2.01 -9.80
N LYS A 419 -29.73 2.26 -10.53
CA LYS A 419 -28.96 3.53 -10.44
C LYS A 419 -29.85 4.75 -10.71
N THR A 420 -30.76 4.66 -11.68
CA THR A 420 -31.73 5.72 -12.01
C THR A 420 -32.77 5.92 -10.90
N LYS A 421 -33.19 4.85 -10.21
CA LYS A 421 -34.08 4.90 -9.05
C LYS A 421 -33.39 5.55 -7.84
N GLN A 422 -32.20 5.09 -7.49
CA GLN A 422 -31.39 5.65 -6.39
C GLN A 422 -31.07 7.13 -6.61
N LEU A 423 -30.80 7.56 -7.84
CA LEU A 423 -30.61 8.97 -8.19
C LEU A 423 -31.87 9.81 -7.92
N LYS A 424 -33.06 9.28 -8.24
CA LYS A 424 -34.35 9.94 -7.95
C LYS A 424 -34.67 9.99 -6.46
N GLU A 425 -34.35 8.92 -5.72
CA GLU A 425 -34.54 8.85 -4.27
C GLU A 425 -33.65 9.88 -3.56
N LYS A 426 -32.34 9.91 -3.85
CA LYS A 426 -31.41 10.97 -3.40
C LYS A 426 -31.87 12.38 -3.77
N MET A 427 -32.43 12.57 -4.98
CA MET A 427 -32.94 13.86 -5.43
C MET A 427 -34.22 14.29 -4.68
N SER A 428 -35.06 13.34 -4.28
CA SER A 428 -36.25 13.61 -3.46
C SER A 428 -35.89 13.91 -2.01
N GLU A 429 -34.96 13.16 -1.43
CA GLU A 429 -34.39 13.38 -0.09
C GLU A 429 -33.75 14.77 0.01
N PHE A 430 -32.86 15.10 -0.93
CA PHE A 430 -32.23 16.42 -1.00
C PHE A 430 -33.23 17.56 -1.20
N ARG A 431 -34.32 17.35 -1.97
CA ARG A 431 -35.39 18.35 -2.09
C ARG A 431 -36.08 18.56 -0.74
N ALA A 432 -36.34 17.50 0.03
CA ALA A 432 -36.93 17.60 1.35
C ALA A 432 -36.00 18.30 2.36
N GLU A 433 -34.68 18.04 2.33
CA GLU A 433 -33.69 18.80 3.12
C GLU A 433 -33.84 20.31 2.89
N ILE A 434 -33.73 20.77 1.63
CA ILE A 434 -33.65 22.21 1.35
C ILE A 434 -34.99 22.92 1.47
N GLU A 435 -36.12 22.27 1.17
CA GLU A 435 -37.45 22.91 1.25
C GLU A 435 -37.78 23.32 2.71
N SER A 436 -37.19 22.64 3.72
CA SER A 436 -37.30 23.03 5.14
C SER A 436 -36.59 24.35 5.50
N LEU A 437 -35.63 24.80 4.69
CA LEU A 437 -34.86 26.03 4.88
C LEU A 437 -35.36 27.19 3.99
N LYS A 438 -36.53 27.03 3.35
CA LYS A 438 -37.04 27.95 2.34
C LYS A 438 -37.88 29.07 2.96
N VAL A 439 -37.57 30.32 2.65
CA VAL A 439 -38.26 31.49 3.23
C VAL A 439 -39.45 31.90 2.36
N GLU A 440 -40.66 31.85 2.89
CA GLU A 440 -41.91 32.08 2.14
C GLU A 440 -42.01 33.49 1.55
N ASP A 441 -41.69 34.53 2.34
CA ASP A 441 -41.68 35.93 1.88
C ASP A 441 -40.70 36.22 0.73
N ARG A 442 -39.68 35.37 0.56
CA ARG A 442 -38.65 35.51 -0.49
C ARG A 442 -39.01 34.78 -1.79
N GLN A 443 -40.17 34.11 -1.87
CA GLN A 443 -40.60 33.41 -3.08
C GLN A 443 -41.12 34.35 -4.17
N THR A 444 -40.63 34.17 -5.39
CA THR A 444 -41.13 34.88 -6.57
C THR A 444 -42.46 34.30 -7.06
N GLU A 445 -43.18 35.03 -7.91
CA GLU A 445 -44.41 34.52 -8.51
C GLU A 445 -44.17 33.27 -9.39
N HIS A 446 -42.98 33.15 -9.99
CA HIS A 446 -42.59 31.94 -10.73
C HIS A 446 -42.42 30.72 -9.82
N ASP A 447 -41.88 30.90 -8.60
CA ASP A 447 -41.78 29.82 -7.61
C ASP A 447 -43.15 29.31 -7.18
N ARG A 448 -44.09 30.23 -6.90
CA ARG A 448 -45.47 29.89 -6.51
C ARG A 448 -46.20 29.14 -7.61
N ILE A 449 -46.08 29.59 -8.86
CA ILE A 449 -46.69 28.92 -10.02
C ILE A 449 -46.08 27.53 -10.24
N HIS A 450 -44.76 27.39 -10.14
CA HIS A 450 -44.08 26.10 -10.25
C HIS A 450 -44.49 25.14 -9.13
N ALA A 451 -44.45 25.58 -7.86
CA ALA A 451 -44.89 24.78 -6.72
C ALA A 451 -46.36 24.32 -6.86
N ALA A 452 -47.26 25.22 -7.27
CA ALA A 452 -48.67 24.91 -7.51
C ALA A 452 -48.92 24.01 -8.74
N ASN A 453 -47.95 23.86 -9.64
CA ASN A 453 -47.97 22.87 -10.73
C ASN A 453 -47.44 21.52 -10.23
N VAL A 454 -46.29 21.50 -9.56
CA VAL A 454 -45.68 20.29 -8.97
C VAL A 454 -46.65 19.59 -8.00
N GLN A 455 -47.32 20.33 -7.11
CA GLN A 455 -48.33 19.80 -6.18
C GLN A 455 -49.50 19.10 -6.90
N LYS A 456 -49.80 19.49 -8.15
CA LYS A 456 -50.88 18.92 -8.98
C LYS A 456 -50.37 17.82 -9.94
N GLY A 457 -49.11 17.38 -9.80
CA GLY A 457 -48.48 16.44 -10.72
C GLY A 457 -48.35 16.98 -12.15
N ILE A 458 -48.16 18.30 -12.29
CA ILE A 458 -48.08 18.98 -13.59
C ILE A 458 -46.62 19.30 -13.93
N ASP A 459 -46.11 18.60 -14.94
CA ASP A 459 -44.82 18.86 -15.60
C ASP A 459 -44.98 19.71 -16.88
N LYS A 460 -43.87 20.06 -17.53
CA LYS A 460 -43.83 20.75 -18.82
C LYS A 460 -44.69 20.05 -19.89
N TYR A 461 -44.52 18.74 -20.06
CA TYR A 461 -45.16 18.01 -21.15
C TYR A 461 -46.66 17.81 -20.96
N SER A 462 -47.13 17.57 -19.72
CA SER A 462 -48.56 17.53 -19.40
C SER A 462 -49.20 18.91 -19.47
N THR A 463 -48.46 19.99 -19.15
CA THR A 463 -48.90 21.36 -19.42
C THR A 463 -49.13 21.57 -20.91
N LEU A 464 -48.14 21.26 -21.76
CA LEU A 464 -48.28 21.37 -23.21
C LEU A 464 -49.42 20.51 -23.77
N ARG A 465 -49.62 19.29 -23.25
CA ARG A 465 -50.76 18.42 -23.60
C ARG A 465 -52.11 19.03 -23.18
N LYS A 466 -52.23 19.58 -21.98
CA LYS A 466 -53.45 20.22 -21.45
C LYS A 466 -53.79 21.49 -22.22
N SER A 467 -52.81 22.36 -22.45
CA SER A 467 -52.99 23.64 -23.15
C SER A 467 -53.12 23.52 -24.66
N GLY A 468 -52.68 22.39 -25.24
CA GLY A 468 -52.91 21.98 -26.62
C GLY A 468 -54.15 21.09 -26.83
N ALA A 469 -54.94 20.81 -25.78
CA ALA A 469 -56.12 19.96 -25.90
C ALA A 469 -57.26 20.65 -26.68
N GLY A 470 -58.18 19.83 -27.22
CA GLY A 470 -59.30 20.29 -28.04
C GLY A 470 -58.90 20.69 -29.46
N SER A 471 -59.89 21.01 -30.30
CA SER A 471 -59.65 21.45 -31.68
C SER A 471 -58.90 22.79 -31.72
N ALA A 472 -58.13 23.02 -32.79
CA ALA A 472 -57.43 24.28 -32.95
C ALA A 472 -58.42 25.45 -33.01
N LYS A 473 -59.57 25.29 -33.69
CA LYS A 473 -60.72 26.23 -33.63
C LYS A 473 -61.14 26.60 -32.19
N SER A 474 -61.25 25.64 -31.28
CA SER A 474 -61.60 25.92 -29.88
C SER A 474 -60.49 26.69 -29.16
N ARG A 475 -59.21 26.37 -29.43
CA ARG A 475 -58.07 27.12 -28.89
C ARG A 475 -57.94 28.53 -29.49
N VAL A 476 -58.35 28.76 -30.74
CA VAL A 476 -58.51 30.11 -31.31
C VAL A 476 -59.55 30.90 -30.52
N GLN A 477 -60.72 30.32 -30.22
CA GLN A 477 -61.73 30.97 -29.38
C GLN A 477 -61.24 31.26 -27.95
N VAL A 478 -60.32 30.44 -27.40
CA VAL A 478 -59.66 30.76 -26.12
C VAL A 478 -58.70 31.94 -26.27
N PHE A 479 -57.93 32.03 -27.36
CA PHE A 479 -57.04 33.17 -27.63
C PHE A 479 -57.81 34.49 -27.83
N ASP A 480 -58.86 34.46 -28.66
CA ASP A 480 -59.76 35.60 -28.87
C ASP A 480 -60.58 35.93 -27.59
N GLY A 481 -60.66 35.00 -26.65
CA GLY A 481 -61.33 35.13 -25.35
C GLY A 481 -60.49 35.76 -24.24
N LEU A 482 -59.19 35.98 -24.45
CA LEU A 482 -58.28 36.63 -23.51
C LEU A 482 -58.37 38.16 -23.54
#